data_AF-A0A5E4VCQ0-F1
#
_entry.id   AF-A0A5E4VCQ0-F1
#
_cell.length_a   1.000
_cell.length_b   1.000
_cell.length_c   1.000
_cell.angle_alpha   90.00
_cell.angle_beta   90.00
_cell.angle_gamma   90.00
#
_symmetry.space_group_name_H-M   'P 1'
#
loop_
_entity.id
_entity.type
_entity.pdbx_description
1 polymer ?
#
loop_
_entity_poly.entity_id
_entity_poly.type
_entity_poly.pdbx_seq_one_letter_code
_entity_poly.pdbx_strand_id
1 'polypeptide(L)'
;MTSKLQRVERPLPQAAVMAADIAGEYGPFADNERIHGVTFDGRQVWAATGDTLIAIDPASGEVRRTIDAPSDAGTAFDGTHLYQIAESRIDRIDPSSGKVVSSIPAPQSGSNSGLTWAEGSLWVGQYRDRRILQIDPATGQVLRSIASDRFVTGVTWVNDELWHGTWENDESELRQVDPVSGEVLMRLEMPQGIGVSGLEHNGADLFFCGGGGSGKVRAVRYPQR
;
A
#
# COMPACT_ATOMS: atom_id res chain seq x y z
N MET A 1 52.78 -6.42 -22.91
CA MET A 1 51.51 -5.98 -23.55
C MET A 1 50.37 -6.60 -22.75
N THR A 2 49.75 -5.82 -21.88
CA THR A 2 48.67 -6.25 -20.97
C THR A 2 47.33 -6.22 -21.71
N SER A 3 46.82 -7.39 -22.06
CA SER A 3 45.46 -7.55 -22.59
C SER A 3 44.45 -7.36 -21.45
N LYS A 4 43.65 -6.29 -21.54
CA LYS A 4 42.53 -6.03 -20.63
C LYS A 4 41.40 -7.01 -20.94
N LEU A 5 41.06 -7.86 -19.99
CA LEU A 5 39.80 -8.61 -20.00
C LEU A 5 38.65 -7.60 -20.00
N GLN A 6 37.91 -7.52 -21.11
CA GLN A 6 36.62 -6.84 -21.16
C GLN A 6 35.63 -7.68 -20.36
N ARG A 7 35.18 -7.14 -19.22
CA ARG A 7 34.05 -7.70 -18.46
C ARG A 7 32.81 -7.45 -19.31
N VAL A 8 32.23 -8.52 -19.85
CA VAL A 8 30.92 -8.46 -20.51
C VAL A 8 29.90 -8.17 -19.40
N GLU A 9 29.41 -6.94 -19.35
CA GLU A 9 28.23 -6.60 -18.55
C GLU A 9 27.03 -7.33 -19.18
N ARG A 10 26.49 -8.33 -18.47
CA ARG A 10 25.19 -8.88 -18.86
C ARG A 10 24.13 -7.82 -18.56
N PRO A 11 23.23 -7.51 -19.50
CA PRO A 11 22.08 -6.68 -19.18
C PRO A 11 21.29 -7.36 -18.05
N LEU A 12 20.85 -6.54 -17.08
CA LEU A 12 19.96 -7.00 -16.02
C LEU A 12 18.69 -7.58 -16.67
N PRO A 13 18.14 -8.68 -16.15
CA PRO A 13 16.89 -9.23 -16.67
C PRO A 13 15.79 -8.17 -16.60
N GLN A 14 15.08 -7.98 -17.71
CA GLN A 14 13.96 -7.04 -17.78
C GLN A 14 12.83 -7.52 -16.86
N ALA A 15 12.25 -6.61 -16.08
CA ALA A 15 11.14 -6.90 -15.17
C ALA A 15 10.00 -7.64 -15.90
N ALA A 16 9.43 -8.67 -15.25
CA ALA A 16 8.27 -9.35 -15.80
C ALA A 16 7.07 -8.40 -15.83
N VAL A 17 6.30 -8.40 -16.92
CA VAL A 17 5.12 -7.54 -17.11
C VAL A 17 3.92 -8.41 -17.43
N MET A 18 2.83 -8.22 -16.68
CA MET A 18 1.58 -8.95 -16.84
C MET A 18 0.39 -8.00 -16.70
N ALA A 19 -0.74 -8.32 -17.32
CA ALA A 19 -1.99 -7.62 -17.04
C ALA A 19 -2.50 -8.01 -15.64
N ALA A 20 -3.01 -7.04 -14.88
CA ALA A 20 -3.67 -7.28 -13.61
C ALA A 20 -5.02 -8.01 -13.82
N ASP A 21 -5.25 -9.06 -13.05
CA ASP A 21 -6.51 -9.82 -13.05
C ASP A 21 -7.42 -9.33 -11.92
N ILE A 22 -8.37 -8.45 -12.26
CA ILE A 22 -9.34 -7.89 -11.30
C ILE A 22 -10.43 -8.94 -11.04
N ALA A 23 -10.40 -9.55 -9.84
CA ALA A 23 -11.36 -10.55 -9.41
C ALA A 23 -12.69 -9.97 -8.93
N GLY A 24 -12.71 -8.70 -8.49
CA GLY A 24 -13.93 -8.04 -8.04
C GLY A 24 -13.72 -6.59 -7.63
N GLU A 25 -14.83 -5.88 -7.44
CA GLU A 25 -14.85 -4.51 -6.92
C GLU A 25 -15.94 -4.38 -5.85
N TYR A 26 -15.67 -3.55 -4.85
CA TYR A 26 -16.59 -3.18 -3.78
C TYR A 26 -16.81 -1.66 -3.82
N GLY A 27 -18.05 -1.24 -3.53
CA GLY A 27 -18.45 0.16 -3.59
C GLY A 27 -18.84 0.64 -5.01
N PRO A 28 -18.97 1.97 -5.23
CA PRO A 28 -18.59 3.03 -4.30
C PRO A 28 -19.42 2.99 -3.02
N PHE A 29 -18.82 3.38 -1.90
CA PHE A 29 -19.48 3.42 -0.61
C PHE A 29 -20.19 4.77 -0.45
N ALA A 30 -21.44 4.76 0.02
CA ALA A 30 -22.23 5.98 0.20
C ALA A 30 -21.45 7.03 1.01
N ASP A 31 -21.59 8.30 0.62
CA ASP A 31 -20.92 9.47 1.22
C ASP A 31 -19.38 9.49 1.13
N ASN A 32 -18.76 8.52 0.45
CA ASN A 32 -17.31 8.40 0.33
C ASN A 32 -16.88 8.42 -1.14
N GLU A 33 -16.38 9.55 -1.60
CA GLU A 33 -15.94 9.74 -2.99
C GLU A 33 -14.53 9.17 -3.25
N ARG A 34 -13.76 8.89 -2.19
CA ARG A 34 -12.36 8.47 -2.30
C ARG A 34 -12.01 7.33 -1.35
N ILE A 35 -11.16 6.42 -1.84
CA ILE A 35 -10.43 5.47 -0.99
C ILE A 35 -8.97 5.87 -0.98
N HIS A 36 -8.40 6.13 0.19
CA HIS A 36 -7.03 6.63 0.37
C HIS A 36 -6.05 5.50 0.66
N GLY A 37 -6.43 4.60 1.56
CA GLY A 37 -5.66 3.45 2.00
C GLY A 37 -6.55 2.23 2.20
N VAL A 38 -5.96 1.05 2.20
CA VAL A 38 -6.63 -0.21 2.55
C VAL A 38 -5.69 -1.08 3.36
N THR A 39 -6.24 -1.88 4.28
CA THR A 39 -5.52 -2.98 4.96
C THR A 39 -6.49 -4.14 5.21
N PHE A 40 -5.97 -5.30 5.62
CA PHE A 40 -6.75 -6.51 5.88
C PHE A 40 -6.39 -7.05 7.26
N ASP A 41 -7.40 -7.23 8.11
CA ASP A 41 -7.16 -7.65 9.50
C ASP A 41 -7.19 -9.17 9.71
N GLY A 42 -7.16 -9.94 8.62
CA GLY A 42 -7.36 -11.39 8.63
C GLY A 42 -8.83 -11.81 8.48
N ARG A 43 -9.79 -10.87 8.56
CA ARG A 43 -11.22 -11.15 8.41
C ARG A 43 -11.94 -10.17 7.48
N GLN A 44 -11.65 -8.89 7.59
CA GLN A 44 -12.34 -7.79 6.90
C GLN A 44 -11.32 -6.81 6.31
N VAL A 45 -11.72 -6.16 5.23
CA VAL A 45 -10.93 -5.11 4.58
C VAL A 45 -11.26 -3.79 5.22
N TRP A 46 -10.27 -3.11 5.76
CA TRP A 46 -10.42 -1.74 6.24
C TRP A 46 -10.05 -0.78 5.13
N ALA A 47 -10.86 0.24 4.91
CA ALA A 47 -10.61 1.28 3.92
C ALA A 47 -10.69 2.67 4.55
N ALA A 48 -9.69 3.50 4.26
CA ALA A 48 -9.61 4.90 4.65
C ALA A 48 -10.34 5.78 3.64
N THR A 49 -11.32 6.55 4.12
CA THR A 49 -12.27 7.28 3.26
C THR A 49 -12.24 8.80 3.42
N GLY A 50 -11.22 9.34 4.07
CA GLY A 50 -11.07 10.77 4.38
C GLY A 50 -11.31 11.04 5.86
N ASP A 51 -12.56 10.89 6.32
CA ASP A 51 -12.94 11.18 7.72
C ASP A 51 -13.14 9.92 8.57
N THR A 52 -13.19 8.74 7.93
CA THR A 52 -13.51 7.47 8.60
C THR A 52 -12.69 6.30 8.07
N LEU A 53 -12.57 5.28 8.91
CA LEU A 53 -12.23 3.92 8.50
C LEU A 53 -13.51 3.09 8.41
N ILE A 54 -13.76 2.47 7.27
CA ILE A 54 -14.85 1.51 7.09
C ILE A 54 -14.30 0.08 7.03
N ALA A 55 -14.95 -0.85 7.72
CA ALA A 55 -14.66 -2.28 7.61
C ALA A 55 -15.65 -2.92 6.64
N ILE A 56 -15.13 -3.58 5.61
CA ILE A 56 -15.87 -4.19 4.51
C ILE A 56 -15.71 -5.70 4.64
N ASP A 57 -16.84 -6.42 4.56
CA ASP A 57 -16.83 -7.87 4.42
C ASP A 57 -16.38 -8.24 2.99
N PRO A 58 -15.23 -8.91 2.80
CA PRO A 58 -14.73 -9.21 1.47
C PRO A 58 -15.59 -10.25 0.73
N ALA A 59 -16.46 -11.00 1.41
CA ALA A 59 -17.35 -11.96 0.75
C ALA A 59 -18.60 -11.29 0.14
N SER A 60 -19.12 -10.24 0.78
CA SER A 60 -20.37 -9.59 0.35
C SER A 60 -20.20 -8.15 -0.14
N GLY A 61 -19.09 -7.49 0.20
CA GLY A 61 -18.88 -6.06 -0.01
C GLY A 61 -19.62 -5.15 0.98
N GLU A 62 -20.31 -5.72 1.97
CA GLU A 62 -21.08 -4.94 2.95
C GLU A 62 -20.17 -4.23 3.95
N VAL A 63 -20.48 -2.97 4.26
CA VAL A 63 -19.85 -2.25 5.37
C VAL A 63 -20.38 -2.80 6.68
N ARG A 64 -19.50 -3.42 7.48
CA ARG A 64 -19.81 -4.01 8.79
C ARG A 64 -19.63 -3.03 9.94
N ARG A 65 -18.76 -2.04 9.76
CA ARG A 65 -18.39 -1.08 10.81
C ARG A 65 -17.81 0.20 10.20
N THR A 66 -18.00 1.29 10.93
CA THR A 66 -17.34 2.57 10.69
C THR A 66 -16.65 3.03 11.98
N ILE A 67 -15.46 3.59 11.86
CA ILE A 67 -14.72 4.28 12.94
C ILE A 67 -14.50 5.72 12.50
N ASP A 68 -14.94 6.66 13.31
CA ASP A 68 -14.69 8.08 13.12
C ASP A 68 -13.24 8.40 13.49
N ALA A 69 -12.39 8.58 12.48
CA ALA A 69 -10.97 8.88 12.64
C ALA A 69 -10.43 9.48 11.33
N PRO A 70 -9.67 10.59 11.38
CA PRO A 70 -9.05 11.16 10.18
C PRO A 70 -8.25 10.09 9.42
N SER A 71 -8.61 9.88 8.16
CA SER A 71 -8.22 8.74 7.34
C SER A 71 -7.97 9.17 5.89
N ASP A 72 -7.10 10.15 5.70
CA ASP A 72 -6.80 10.78 4.41
C ASP A 72 -5.60 10.16 3.66
N ALA A 73 -5.02 9.10 4.22
CA ALA A 73 -3.89 8.36 3.66
C ALA A 73 -3.91 6.88 4.11
N GLY A 74 -2.76 6.23 4.09
CA GLY A 74 -2.59 4.78 4.27
C GLY A 74 -3.03 4.26 5.64
N THR A 75 -3.48 3.00 5.62
CA THR A 75 -3.90 2.24 6.80
C THR A 75 -3.12 0.94 6.86
N ALA A 76 -2.78 0.45 8.05
CA ALA A 76 -2.12 -0.84 8.26
C ALA A 76 -2.70 -1.57 9.48
N PHE A 77 -2.40 -2.87 9.61
CA PHE A 77 -2.82 -3.69 10.75
C PHE A 77 -1.67 -4.53 11.30
N ASP A 78 -1.39 -4.45 12.60
CA ASP A 78 -0.27 -5.18 13.24
C ASP A 78 -0.63 -6.61 13.72
N GLY A 79 -1.85 -7.07 13.43
CA GLY A 79 -2.42 -8.28 14.03
C GLY A 79 -3.33 -8.00 15.23
N THR A 80 -3.32 -6.79 15.78
CA THR A 80 -4.13 -6.36 16.94
C THR A 80 -4.76 -4.98 16.76
N HIS A 81 -3.99 -3.99 16.30
CA HIS A 81 -4.37 -2.59 16.16
C HIS A 81 -4.29 -2.14 14.71
N LEU A 82 -5.16 -1.21 14.35
CA LEU A 82 -5.03 -0.44 13.12
C LEU A 82 -4.03 0.69 13.33
N TYR A 83 -3.28 1.00 12.28
CA TYR A 83 -2.48 2.21 12.19
C TYR A 83 -3.02 3.04 11.05
N GLN A 84 -3.27 4.32 11.28
CA GLN A 84 -3.82 5.23 10.29
C GLN A 84 -2.96 6.48 10.20
N ILE A 85 -2.54 6.84 8.99
CA ILE A 85 -1.93 8.15 8.75
C ILE A 85 -3.04 9.22 8.85
N ALA A 86 -2.80 10.21 9.70
CA ALA A 86 -3.69 11.35 9.93
C ALA A 86 -2.86 12.64 9.85
N GLU A 87 -2.81 13.24 8.67
CA GLU A 87 -1.98 14.43 8.39
C GLU A 87 -0.48 14.24 8.76
N SER A 88 -0.07 14.78 9.91
CA SER A 88 1.31 14.83 10.40
C SER A 88 1.66 13.76 11.44
N ARG A 89 0.72 12.85 11.74
CA ARG A 89 0.90 11.77 12.71
C ARG A 89 0.37 10.44 12.16
N ILE A 90 0.70 9.37 12.86
CA ILE A 90 0.13 8.05 12.66
C ILE A 90 -0.55 7.65 13.97
N ASP A 91 -1.86 7.44 13.90
CA ASP A 91 -2.67 7.02 15.03
C ASP A 91 -2.72 5.49 15.10
N ARG A 92 -2.45 4.93 16.27
CA ARG A 92 -2.71 3.52 16.59
C ARG A 92 -4.11 3.43 17.18
N ILE A 93 -4.98 2.65 16.57
CA ILE A 93 -6.41 2.58 16.85
C ILE A 93 -6.77 1.16 17.26
N ASP A 94 -7.49 1.02 18.36
CA ASP A 94 -8.11 -0.24 18.73
C ASP A 94 -9.35 -0.48 17.83
N PRO A 95 -9.37 -1.51 16.98
CA PRO A 95 -10.46 -1.72 16.01
C PRO A 95 -11.79 -2.09 16.68
N SER A 96 -11.77 -2.60 17.91
CA SER A 96 -12.97 -3.05 18.62
C SER A 96 -13.77 -1.89 19.22
N SER A 97 -13.08 -0.85 19.69
CA SER A 97 -13.63 0.33 20.36
C SER A 97 -13.58 1.58 19.50
N GLY A 98 -12.73 1.59 18.46
CA GLY A 98 -12.47 2.77 17.61
C GLY A 98 -11.60 3.83 18.29
N LYS A 99 -11.04 3.56 19.47
CA LYS A 99 -10.27 4.56 20.22
C LYS A 99 -8.83 4.60 19.74
N VAL A 100 -8.29 5.81 19.57
CA VAL A 100 -6.85 6.04 19.45
C VAL A 100 -6.19 5.68 20.79
N VAL A 101 -5.30 4.70 20.78
CA VAL A 101 -4.56 4.24 21.97
C VAL A 101 -3.21 4.95 22.13
N SER A 102 -2.62 5.39 21.02
CA SER A 102 -1.38 6.17 20.98
C SER A 102 -1.19 6.79 19.60
N SER A 103 -0.31 7.79 19.49
CA SER A 103 0.09 8.39 18.22
C SER A 103 1.60 8.59 18.16
N ILE A 104 2.17 8.47 16.96
CA ILE A 104 3.57 8.80 16.64
C ILE A 104 3.62 9.87 15.56
N PRO A 105 4.71 10.66 15.44
CA PRO A 105 4.86 11.56 14.29
C PRO A 105 4.95 10.75 12.99
N ALA A 106 4.30 11.25 11.93
CA ALA A 106 4.51 10.73 10.58
C ALA A 106 5.84 11.28 10.01
N PRO A 107 6.46 10.60 9.03
CA PRO A 107 7.68 11.10 8.40
C PRO A 107 7.53 12.51 7.84
N GLN A 108 8.56 13.34 8.02
CA GLN A 108 8.57 14.73 7.57
C GLN A 108 8.69 14.81 6.04
N SER A 109 7.56 15.11 5.38
CA SER A 109 7.46 15.76 4.06
C SER A 109 6.01 15.96 3.59
N GLY A 110 5.01 15.51 4.37
CA GLY A 110 3.59 15.69 4.06
C GLY A 110 3.09 14.95 2.82
N SER A 111 3.94 14.15 2.16
CA SER A 111 3.60 13.35 0.97
C SER A 111 3.29 11.89 1.31
N ASN A 112 3.09 11.57 2.60
CA ASN A 112 2.82 10.21 3.07
C ASN A 112 1.49 9.70 2.47
N SER A 113 1.52 8.52 1.87
CA SER A 113 0.40 7.95 1.11
C SER A 113 0.14 6.52 1.54
N GLY A 114 1.03 5.57 1.23
CA GLY A 114 0.83 4.17 1.58
C GLY A 114 1.28 3.87 3.01
N LEU A 115 0.64 2.90 3.66
CA LEU A 115 1.07 2.38 4.96
C LEU A 115 0.87 0.86 4.98
N THR A 116 1.82 0.10 5.50
CA THR A 116 1.65 -1.32 5.83
C THR A 116 2.48 -1.68 7.06
N TRP A 117 2.10 -2.77 7.71
CA TRP A 117 2.84 -3.35 8.82
C TRP A 117 3.58 -4.59 8.32
N ALA A 118 4.89 -4.63 8.51
CA ALA A 118 5.70 -5.80 8.17
C ALA A 118 6.97 -5.83 9.01
N GLU A 119 7.41 -7.04 9.37
CA GLU A 119 8.69 -7.25 10.08
C GLU A 119 8.78 -6.44 11.39
N GLY A 120 7.67 -6.26 12.09
CA GLY A 120 7.62 -5.48 13.34
C GLY A 120 7.80 -3.97 13.15
N SER A 121 7.72 -3.48 11.90
CA SER A 121 7.89 -2.07 11.54
C SER A 121 6.69 -1.57 10.74
N LEU A 122 6.53 -0.24 10.71
CA LEU A 122 5.64 0.41 9.75
C LEU A 122 6.45 0.76 8.49
N TRP A 123 5.82 0.59 7.33
CA TRP A 123 6.39 0.96 6.04
C TRP A 123 5.51 2.02 5.39
N VAL A 124 6.06 3.21 5.15
CA VAL A 124 5.35 4.38 4.64
C VAL A 124 5.76 4.66 3.21
N GLY A 125 4.80 4.70 2.29
CA GLY A 125 5.01 5.22 0.94
C GLY A 125 4.93 6.73 0.92
N GLN A 126 5.93 7.40 0.34
CA GLN A 126 5.91 8.84 0.10
C GLN A 126 5.65 9.10 -1.39
N TYR A 127 4.48 9.66 -1.68
CA TYR A 127 3.85 9.69 -3.00
C TYR A 127 4.74 10.32 -4.07
N ARG A 128 4.92 11.65 -4.03
CA ARG A 128 5.71 12.39 -5.02
C ARG A 128 7.20 12.38 -4.73
N ASP A 129 7.59 12.05 -3.50
CA ASP A 129 8.99 11.92 -3.12
C ASP A 129 9.60 10.60 -3.59
N ARG A 130 8.76 9.66 -4.07
CA ARG A 130 9.15 8.36 -4.65
C ARG A 130 10.02 7.55 -3.70
N ARG A 131 9.57 7.44 -2.45
CA ARG A 131 10.27 6.69 -1.41
C ARG A 131 9.33 5.74 -0.69
N ILE A 132 9.90 4.64 -0.21
CA ILE A 132 9.29 3.77 0.79
C ILE A 132 10.19 3.84 2.02
N LEU A 133 9.63 4.21 3.17
CA LEU A 133 10.36 4.39 4.42
C LEU A 133 9.97 3.29 5.41
N GLN A 134 10.96 2.60 5.96
CA GLN A 134 10.74 1.79 7.16
C GLN A 134 10.86 2.71 8.38
N ILE A 135 9.88 2.67 9.26
CA ILE A 135 9.87 3.49 10.47
C ILE A 135 9.64 2.64 11.72
N ASP A 136 10.28 3.06 12.81
CA ASP A 136 10.07 2.51 14.14
C ASP A 136 8.64 2.86 14.61
N PRO A 137 7.80 1.86 14.94
CA PRO A 137 6.40 2.08 15.28
C PRO A 137 6.17 2.67 16.68
N ALA A 138 7.21 2.70 17.53
CA ALA A 138 7.13 3.31 18.85
C ALA A 138 7.49 4.81 18.82
N THR A 139 8.31 5.24 17.86
CA THR A 139 8.87 6.60 17.85
C THR A 139 8.62 7.38 16.56
N GLY A 140 8.31 6.72 15.45
CA GLY A 140 8.23 7.33 14.12
C GLY A 140 9.59 7.62 13.49
N GLN A 141 10.70 7.16 14.09
CA GLN A 141 12.03 7.34 13.52
C GLN A 141 12.19 6.55 12.23
N VAL A 142 12.72 7.18 11.19
CA VAL A 142 13.05 6.52 9.93
C VAL A 142 14.28 5.65 10.12
N LEU A 143 14.11 4.34 9.89
CA LEU A 143 15.17 3.33 10.01
C LEU A 143 15.86 3.08 8.66
N ARG A 144 15.09 3.16 7.58
CA ARG A 144 15.54 2.83 6.22
C ARG A 144 14.71 3.58 5.18
N SER A 145 15.32 3.85 4.04
CA SER A 145 14.65 4.40 2.87
C SER A 145 14.99 3.60 1.62
N ILE A 146 13.98 3.33 0.80
CA ILE A 146 14.08 2.69 -0.52
C ILE A 146 13.57 3.70 -1.54
N ALA A 147 14.30 3.89 -2.63
CA ALA A 147 13.87 4.75 -3.73
C ALA A 147 12.93 3.98 -4.67
N SER A 148 11.94 4.66 -5.23
CA SER A 148 11.16 4.19 -6.36
C SER A 148 11.42 5.09 -7.57
N ASP A 149 11.34 4.51 -8.77
CA ASP A 149 11.38 5.27 -10.01
C ASP A 149 10.01 5.84 -10.40
N ARG A 150 8.94 5.59 -9.63
CA ARG A 150 7.58 6.14 -9.84
C ARG A 150 6.95 6.59 -8.51
N PHE A 151 5.76 7.19 -8.59
CA PHE A 151 4.97 7.54 -7.40
C PHE A 151 4.59 6.30 -6.58
N VAL A 152 4.55 6.44 -5.26
CA VAL A 152 4.20 5.35 -4.33
C VAL A 152 2.85 5.64 -3.69
N THR A 153 1.81 4.89 -4.07
CA THR A 153 0.45 5.12 -3.57
C THR A 153 0.09 4.20 -2.40
N GLY A 154 0.19 2.89 -2.57
CA GLY A 154 0.05 1.86 -1.54
C GLY A 154 1.32 1.02 -1.40
N VAL A 155 1.51 0.35 -0.26
CA VAL A 155 2.67 -0.51 0.02
C VAL A 155 2.16 -1.76 0.72
N THR A 156 2.66 -2.95 0.40
CA THR A 156 2.36 -4.19 1.13
C THR A 156 3.55 -5.15 1.06
N TRP A 157 3.58 -6.10 2.00
CA TRP A 157 4.55 -7.20 2.01
C TRP A 157 3.84 -8.54 1.92
N VAL A 158 4.39 -9.45 1.11
CA VAL A 158 3.91 -10.84 0.99
C VAL A 158 5.09 -11.77 0.78
N ASN A 159 5.29 -12.76 1.66
CA ASN A 159 6.38 -13.74 1.54
C ASN A 159 7.76 -13.11 1.28
N ASP A 160 8.15 -12.10 2.07
CA ASP A 160 9.38 -11.31 1.93
C ASP A 160 9.49 -10.48 0.63
N GLU A 161 8.40 -10.39 -0.14
CA GLU A 161 8.30 -9.56 -1.32
C GLU A 161 7.69 -8.21 -0.98
N LEU A 162 8.39 -7.13 -1.35
CA LEU A 162 7.87 -5.77 -1.26
C LEU A 162 7.10 -5.43 -2.53
N TRP A 163 5.84 -5.04 -2.36
CA TRP A 163 4.98 -4.57 -3.42
C TRP A 163 4.52 -3.14 -3.15
N HIS A 164 4.41 -2.33 -4.20
CA HIS A 164 3.78 -1.01 -4.10
C HIS A 164 2.87 -0.71 -5.30
N GLY A 165 1.84 0.09 -5.04
CA GLY A 165 0.99 0.66 -6.09
C GLY A 165 1.62 1.91 -6.67
N THR A 166 1.27 2.22 -7.92
CA THR A 166 1.62 3.49 -8.56
C THR A 166 0.51 3.94 -9.49
N TRP A 167 0.37 5.27 -9.64
CA TRP A 167 -0.45 5.88 -10.68
C TRP A 167 0.16 7.23 -11.05
N GLU A 168 0.69 7.33 -12.27
CA GLU A 168 1.40 8.50 -12.76
C GLU A 168 1.29 8.54 -14.30
N ASN A 169 1.05 9.72 -14.88
CA ASN A 169 0.88 9.88 -16.34
C ASN A 169 -0.16 8.93 -16.95
N ASP A 170 -1.30 8.78 -16.29
CA ASP A 170 -2.42 7.91 -16.70
C ASP A 170 -2.14 6.40 -16.70
N GLU A 171 -0.94 5.98 -16.30
CA GLU A 171 -0.54 4.56 -16.18
C GLU A 171 -0.56 4.13 -14.71
N SER A 172 -1.27 3.04 -14.39
CA SER A 172 -1.31 2.48 -13.03
C SER A 172 -0.88 1.02 -13.01
N GLU A 173 -0.07 0.67 -12.01
CA GLU A 173 0.50 -0.68 -11.86
C GLU A 173 0.56 -1.07 -10.38
N LEU A 174 0.56 -2.38 -10.13
CA LEU A 174 1.13 -2.96 -8.91
C LEU A 174 2.52 -3.49 -9.24
N ARG A 175 3.50 -3.19 -8.38
CA ARG A 175 4.90 -3.46 -8.70
C ARG A 175 5.60 -4.18 -7.57
N GLN A 176 6.19 -5.32 -7.89
CA GLN A 176 7.16 -5.98 -7.03
C GLN A 176 8.50 -5.29 -7.19
N VAL A 177 9.13 -4.94 -6.08
CA VAL A 177 10.44 -4.31 -6.07
C VAL A 177 11.39 -5.06 -5.15
N ASP A 178 12.68 -5.03 -5.49
CA ASP A 178 13.73 -5.49 -4.59
C ASP A 178 13.74 -4.58 -3.35
N PRO A 179 13.62 -5.13 -2.13
CA PRO A 179 13.47 -4.33 -0.92
C PRO A 179 14.75 -3.61 -0.51
N VAL A 180 15.86 -3.79 -1.23
CA VAL A 180 17.14 -3.12 -0.97
C VAL A 180 17.39 -1.97 -1.93
N SER A 181 17.32 -2.25 -3.22
CA SER A 181 17.65 -1.34 -4.29
C SER A 181 16.45 -0.56 -4.81
N GLY A 182 15.23 -1.08 -4.64
CA GLY A 182 14.02 -0.56 -5.29
C GLY A 182 13.89 -0.97 -6.77
N GLU A 183 14.77 -1.84 -7.27
CA GLU A 183 14.70 -2.37 -8.64
C GLU A 183 13.38 -3.10 -8.86
N VAL A 184 12.74 -2.86 -10.01
CA VAL A 184 11.47 -3.50 -10.35
C VAL A 184 11.69 -4.93 -10.80
N LEU A 185 11.06 -5.87 -10.11
CA LEU A 185 11.15 -7.29 -10.41
C LEU A 185 9.96 -7.74 -11.26
N MET A 186 8.76 -7.20 -10.98
CA MET A 186 7.51 -7.53 -11.66
C MET A 186 6.55 -6.34 -11.68
N ARG A 187 5.71 -6.28 -12.72
CA ARG A 187 4.64 -5.30 -12.91
C ARG A 187 3.34 -6.00 -13.26
N LEU A 188 2.26 -5.59 -12.58
CA LEU A 188 0.89 -5.92 -12.93
C LEU A 188 0.22 -4.64 -13.43
N GLU A 189 0.00 -4.55 -14.74
CA GLU A 189 -0.59 -3.38 -15.39
C GLU A 189 -2.10 -3.35 -15.16
N MET A 190 -2.58 -2.27 -14.54
CA MET A 190 -4.01 -2.07 -14.38
C MET A 190 -4.64 -1.67 -15.72
N PRO A 191 -5.92 -2.01 -15.98
CA PRO A 191 -6.62 -1.53 -17.16
C PRO A 191 -6.62 0.00 -17.25
N GLN A 192 -6.63 0.53 -18.47
CA GLN A 192 -6.61 1.97 -18.71
C GLN A 192 -7.73 2.70 -17.93
N GLY A 193 -7.37 3.81 -17.27
CA GLY A 193 -8.30 4.61 -16.45
C GLY A 193 -8.58 4.04 -15.06
N ILE A 194 -8.00 2.88 -14.71
CA ILE A 194 -8.10 2.31 -13.37
C ILE A 194 -6.86 2.67 -12.55
N GLY A 195 -7.05 3.53 -11.55
CA GLY A 195 -5.99 3.91 -10.61
C GLY A 195 -5.98 3.09 -9.31
N VAL A 196 -4.82 3.06 -8.66
CA VAL A 196 -4.59 2.44 -7.35
C VAL A 196 -4.05 3.47 -6.35
N SER A 197 -4.72 3.63 -5.20
CA SER A 197 -4.34 4.54 -4.11
C SER A 197 -3.78 3.84 -2.87
N GLY A 198 -4.28 2.66 -2.52
CA GLY A 198 -3.83 1.83 -1.41
C GLY A 198 -3.61 0.39 -1.88
N LEU A 199 -2.83 -0.40 -1.14
CA LEU A 199 -2.49 -1.77 -1.51
C LEU A 199 -2.27 -2.61 -0.26
N GLU A 200 -2.94 -3.75 -0.16
CA GLU A 200 -2.68 -4.75 0.88
C GLU A 200 -2.89 -6.17 0.36
N HIS A 201 -2.01 -7.11 0.69
CA HIS A 201 -2.22 -8.53 0.43
C HIS A 201 -3.06 -9.20 1.54
N ASN A 202 -3.99 -10.09 1.17
CA ASN A 202 -4.86 -10.77 2.14
C ASN A 202 -4.22 -11.98 2.86
N GLY A 203 -2.95 -12.26 2.60
CA GLY A 203 -2.25 -13.45 3.10
C GLY A 203 -2.57 -14.74 2.35
N ALA A 204 -3.31 -14.66 1.24
CA ALA A 204 -3.68 -15.79 0.39
C ALA A 204 -3.40 -15.49 -1.09
N ASP A 205 -4.41 -15.11 -1.85
CA ASP A 205 -4.40 -15.04 -3.32
C ASP A 205 -4.88 -13.69 -3.88
N LEU A 206 -5.13 -12.68 -3.04
CA LEU A 206 -5.65 -11.39 -3.46
C LEU A 206 -4.84 -10.23 -2.88
N PHE A 207 -4.61 -9.24 -3.72
CA PHE A 207 -4.40 -7.87 -3.31
C PHE A 207 -5.74 -7.14 -3.21
N PHE A 208 -5.94 -6.39 -2.13
CA PHE A 208 -6.93 -5.32 -2.06
C PHE A 208 -6.28 -4.00 -2.45
N CYS A 209 -6.94 -3.27 -3.35
CA CYS A 209 -6.45 -2.01 -3.90
C CYS A 209 -7.49 -0.90 -3.67
N GLY A 210 -7.08 0.19 -3.05
CA GLY A 210 -7.90 1.40 -3.01
C GLY A 210 -8.02 2.00 -4.41
N GLY A 211 -9.21 2.48 -4.79
CA GLY A 211 -9.49 3.00 -6.12
C GLY A 211 -9.32 4.50 -6.29
N GLY A 212 -8.72 5.18 -5.31
CA GLY A 212 -8.59 6.64 -5.30
C GLY A 212 -9.94 7.31 -5.49
N GLY A 213 -10.04 8.20 -6.48
CA GLY A 213 -11.25 8.96 -6.78
C GLY A 213 -12.43 8.16 -7.34
N SER A 214 -12.32 6.84 -7.52
CA SER A 214 -13.49 6.04 -7.90
C SER A 214 -14.34 5.61 -6.71
N GLY A 215 -13.91 5.88 -5.47
CA GLY A 215 -14.62 5.47 -4.24
C GLY A 215 -14.72 3.96 -4.03
N LYS A 216 -13.98 3.15 -4.81
CA LYS A 216 -14.07 1.69 -4.82
C LYS A 216 -12.86 1.05 -4.17
N VAL A 217 -13.04 -0.16 -3.65
CA VAL A 217 -11.94 -1.11 -3.35
C VAL A 217 -11.95 -2.21 -4.40
N ARG A 218 -10.80 -2.63 -4.89
CA ARG A 218 -10.66 -3.70 -5.89
C ARG A 218 -9.95 -4.90 -5.31
N ALA A 219 -10.39 -6.09 -5.66
CA ALA A 219 -9.64 -7.32 -5.45
C ALA A 219 -8.90 -7.68 -6.74
N VAL A 220 -7.57 -7.76 -6.68
CA VAL A 220 -6.70 -8.12 -7.80
C VAL A 220 -5.99 -9.42 -7.45
N ARG A 221 -5.97 -10.41 -8.34
CA ARG A 221 -5.30 -11.69 -8.05
C ARG A 221 -3.79 -11.51 -7.87
N TYR A 222 -3.28 -12.10 -6.81
CA TYR A 222 -1.83 -12.25 -6.61
C TYR A 222 -1.26 -13.18 -7.69
N PRO A 223 -0.19 -12.78 -8.40
CA PRO A 223 0.39 -13.59 -9.46
C PRO A 223 0.99 -14.87 -8.88
N GLN A 224 0.45 -16.03 -9.26
CA GLN A 224 1.03 -17.32 -8.93
C GLN A 224 2.31 -17.53 -9.75
N ARG A 225 3.37 -18.04 -9.11
CA ARG A 225 4.63 -18.40 -9.77
C ARG A 225 4.53 -19.72 -10.51
#